data_AF-A0A943QQ02-F1
#
_entry.id   AF-A0A943QQ02-F1
#
_cell.length_a   1.000
_cell.length_b   1.000
_cell.length_c   1.000
_cell.angle_alpha   90.00
_cell.angle_beta   90.00
_cell.angle_gamma   90.00
#
_symmetry.space_group_name_H-M   'P 1'
#
loop_
_entity.id
_entity.type
_entity.pdbx_description
1 polymer ?
#
loop_
_entity_poly.entity_id
_entity_poly.type
_entity_poly.pdbx_seq_one_letter_code
_entity_poly.pdbx_strand_id
1 'polypeptide(L)' 'MAYETKTNYCCKNLENYNNRRKRKVVQILDGQVVKVFESLASVADDGFDYSNVAKCCRELRATAGGYQWKYID' A
#
# COMPACT_ATOMS: atom_id res chain seq x y z
N MET A 1 14.63 -35.31 -5.10
CA MET A 1 13.83 -34.78 -6.22
C MET A 1 13.55 -33.32 -5.93
N ALA A 2 14.41 -32.42 -6.43
CA ALA A 2 14.19 -30.98 -6.30
C ALA A 2 13.02 -30.62 -7.21
N TYR A 3 11.90 -30.21 -6.63
CA TYR A 3 10.80 -29.68 -7.42
C TYR A 3 11.20 -28.25 -7.80
N GLU A 4 11.75 -28.10 -8.99
CA GLU A 4 11.95 -26.79 -9.60
C GLU A 4 10.57 -26.21 -9.90
N THR A 5 10.06 -25.32 -9.04
CA THR A 5 8.84 -24.58 -9.32
C THR A 5 9.07 -23.70 -10.54
N LYS A 6 8.61 -24.20 -11.69
CA LYS A 6 8.36 -23.42 -12.90
C LYS A 6 7.30 -22.36 -12.61
N THR A 7 7.66 -21.26 -11.97
CA THR A 7 6.87 -20.02 -12.04
C THR A 7 7.57 -19.10 -13.02
N ASN A 8 7.37 -19.39 -14.30
CA ASN A 8 7.74 -18.52 -15.42
C ASN A 8 6.66 -17.42 -15.62
N TYR A 9 6.27 -16.76 -14.53
CA TYR A 9 5.51 -15.51 -14.58
C TYR A 9 6.53 -14.36 -14.48
N CYS A 10 7.10 -14.00 -15.64
CA CYS A 10 7.75 -12.72 -15.94
C CYS A 10 8.28 -11.93 -14.72
N CYS A 11 9.44 -12.33 -14.21
CA CYS A 11 10.17 -11.69 -13.11
C CYS A 11 10.60 -10.22 -13.37
N LYS A 12 10.32 -9.66 -14.55
CA LYS A 12 10.57 -8.25 -14.87
C LYS A 12 9.63 -7.26 -14.16
N ASN A 13 8.56 -7.74 -13.51
CA ASN A 13 7.57 -6.85 -12.88
C ASN A 13 7.68 -6.75 -11.34
N LEU A 14 8.54 -7.55 -10.71
CA LEU A 14 8.65 -7.61 -9.24
C LEU A 14 9.34 -6.35 -8.66
N GLU A 15 10.29 -5.77 -9.39
CA GLU A 15 11.03 -4.58 -8.98
C GLU A 15 10.12 -3.34 -8.92
N ASN A 16 9.26 -3.18 -9.94
CA ASN A 16 8.25 -2.12 -9.99
C ASN A 16 7.10 -2.34 -8.99
N TYR A 17 6.76 -3.61 -8.71
CA TYR A 17 5.79 -3.97 -7.67
C TYR A 17 6.28 -3.58 -6.28
N ASN A 18 7.56 -3.82 -5.98
CA ASN A 18 8.16 -3.46 -4.70
C ASN A 18 8.25 -1.94 -4.51
N ASN A 19 8.60 -1.19 -5.56
CA ASN A 19 8.77 0.26 -5.45
C ASN A 19 7.44 0.98 -5.17
N ARG A 20 6.33 0.52 -5.76
CA ARG A 20 4.97 1.05 -5.46
C ARG A 20 4.52 0.78 -4.03
N ARG A 21 5.02 -0.27 -3.39
CA ARG A 21 4.70 -0.61 -2.00
C ARG A 21 5.55 0.14 -0.98
N LYS A 22 6.73 0.65 -1.37
CA LYS A 22 7.63 1.44 -0.54
C LYS A 22 7.25 2.91 -0.38
N ARG A 23 6.16 3.37 -1.01
CA ARG A 23 5.70 4.74 -0.81
C ARG A 23 5.14 4.87 0.60
N LYS A 24 5.65 5.86 1.32
CA LYS A 24 5.14 6.22 2.63
C LYS A 24 3.71 6.73 2.47
N VAL A 25 2.87 6.40 3.43
CA VAL A 25 1.47 6.83 3.45
C VAL A 25 1.12 7.37 4.81
N VAL A 26 0.34 8.43 4.83
CA VAL A 26 -0.13 9.06 6.05
C VAL A 26 -1.63 8.85 6.18
N GLN A 27 -2.03 8.44 7.38
CA GLN A 27 -3.41 8.34 7.80
C GLN A 27 -3.81 9.65 8.47
N ILE A 28 -4.89 10.25 7.98
CA ILE A 28 -5.42 11.53 8.44
C ILE A 28 -6.85 11.29 8.94
N LEU A 29 -7.17 11.76 10.13
CA LEU A 29 -8.53 11.79 10.68
C LEU A 29 -8.88 13.25 10.97
N ASP A 30 -9.99 13.73 10.41
CA ASP A 30 -10.50 15.08 10.68
C ASP A 30 -9.45 16.20 10.49
N GLY A 31 -8.59 16.05 9.47
CA GLY A 31 -7.50 17.00 9.17
C GLY A 31 -6.24 16.86 10.03
N GLN A 32 -6.19 15.92 10.97
CA GLN A 32 -5.00 15.63 11.78
C GLN A 32 -4.32 14.34 11.34
N VAL A 33 -2.98 14.37 11.26
CA VAL A 33 -2.18 13.17 11.00
C VAL A 33 -2.21 12.27 12.23
N VAL A 34 -2.84 11.10 12.08
CA VAL A 34 -2.94 10.10 13.16
C VAL A 34 -1.73 9.20 13.16
N LYS A 35 -1.35 8.71 11.97
CA LYS A 35 -0.30 7.70 11.84
C LYS A 35 0.40 7.83 10.51
N VAL A 36 1.72 7.66 10.53
CA VAL A 36 2.56 7.64 9.33
C VAL A 36 3.07 6.22 9.16
N PHE A 37 2.85 5.66 7.98
CA PHE A 37 3.30 4.34 7.61
C PHE A 37 4.42 4.47 6.58
N GLU A 38 5.49 3.70 6.76
CA GLU A 38 6.61 3.72 5.83
C GLU A 38 6.27 3.05 4.49
N SER A 39 5.23 2.23 4.47
CA SER A 39 4.82 1.47 3.29
C SER A 39 3.35 1.06 3.38
N LEU A 40 2.75 0.77 2.22
CA LEU A 40 1.42 0.16 2.14
C LEU A 40 1.37 -1.23 2.79
N ALA A 41 2.51 -1.91 2.92
CA ALA A 41 2.61 -3.17 3.63
C ALA A 41 2.36 -2.99 5.14
N SER A 42 2.93 -1.96 5.76
CA SER A 42 2.66 -1.65 7.18
C SER A 42 1.19 -1.28 7.43
N VAL A 43 0.49 -0.74 6.43
CA VAL A 43 -0.95 -0.49 6.51
C VAL A 43 -1.74 -1.80 6.52
N ALA A 44 -1.31 -2.80 5.75
CA ALA A 44 -1.92 -4.12 5.73
C ALA A 44 -1.73 -4.89 7.03
N ASP A 45 -0.57 -4.72 7.68
CA ASP A 45 -0.28 -5.28 9.01
C ASP A 45 -1.26 -4.75 10.08
N ASP A 46 -1.65 -3.49 9.97
CA ASP A 46 -2.64 -2.83 10.83
C ASP A 46 -4.10 -3.27 10.53
N GLY A 47 -4.29 -4.16 9.56
CA GLY A 47 -5.60 -4.71 9.17
C GLY A 47 -6.35 -3.89 8.11
N PHE A 48 -5.71 -2.90 7.50
CA PHE A 48 -6.33 -2.11 6.43
C PHE A 48 -6.01 -2.67 5.05
N ASP A 49 -7.00 -2.57 4.15
CA ASP A 49 -6.81 -3.03 2.78
C ASP A 49 -5.95 -2.03 1.98
N TYR A 50 -4.70 -2.42 1.68
CA TYR A 50 -3.76 -1.58 0.94
C TYR A 50 -4.30 -1.13 -0.42
N SER A 51 -5.20 -1.91 -1.04
CA SER A 51 -5.83 -1.56 -2.32
C SER A 51 -6.79 -0.39 -2.16
N ASN A 52 -7.54 -0.35 -1.05
CA ASN A 52 -8.46 0.74 -0.75
C ASN A 52 -7.70 2.01 -0.33
N VAL A 53 -6.64 1.85 0.45
CA VAL A 53 -5.76 2.96 0.84
C VAL A 53 -5.11 3.58 -0.39
N ALA A 54 -4.58 2.76 -1.30
CA ALA A 54 -4.00 3.25 -2.55
C ALA A 54 -5.00 3.99 -3.46
N LYS A 55 -6.28 3.58 -3.43
CA LYS A 55 -7.37 4.32 -4.11
C LYS A 55 -7.69 5.64 -3.41
N CYS A 56 -7.68 5.67 -2.08
CA CYS A 56 -7.88 6.90 -1.31
C CYS A 56 -6.77 7.92 -1.55
N CYS A 57 -5.51 7.48 -1.57
CA CYS A 57 -4.38 8.36 -1.88
C CYS A 57 -4.39 8.89 -3.33
N ARG A 58 -5.21 8.29 -4.21
CA ARG A 58 -5.46 8.73 -5.59
C ARG A 58 -6.75 9.53 -5.74
N GLU A 59 -7.40 9.86 -4.62
CA GLU A 59 -8.68 10.56 -4.58
C GLU A 59 -9.81 9.81 -5.30
N LEU A 60 -9.61 8.51 -5.59
CA LEU A 60 -10.64 7.62 -6.15
C LEU A 60 -11.64 7.17 -5.08
N ARG A 61 -11.30 7.36 -3.81
CA ARG A 61 -12.17 7.18 -2.66
C ARG A 61 -11.93 8.32 -1.68
N ALA A 62 -13.01 8.76 -1.02
CA ALA A 62 -12.94 9.82 -0.02
C ALA A 62 -12.26 9.35 1.27
N THR A 63 -12.54 8.12 1.70
CA THR A 63 -12.00 7.54 2.94
C THR A 63 -11.84 6.02 2.82
N ALA A 64 -10.91 5.45 3.58
CA ALA A 64 -10.80 4.01 3.81
C ALA A 64 -10.74 3.75 5.32
N GLY A 65 -11.65 2.90 5.81
CA GLY A 65 -11.75 2.57 7.23
C GLY A 65 -12.13 3.77 8.13
N GLY A 66 -12.76 4.81 7.58
CA GLY A 66 -13.08 6.04 8.32
C GLY A 66 -11.96 7.09 8.32
N TYR A 67 -10.81 6.79 7.71
CA TYR A 67 -9.66 7.70 7.63
C TYR A 67 -9.40 8.17 6.20
N GLN A 68 -8.83 9.37 6.07
CA GLN A 68 -8.25 9.86 4.83
C GLN A 68 -6.81 9.37 4.72
N TRP A 69 -6.37 9.14 3.47
CA TRP A 69 -5.03 8.61 3.20
C TRP A 69 -4.37 9.46 2.13
N LYS A 70 -3.10 9.81 2.34
CA LYS A 70 -2.27 10.50 1.35
C LYS A 70 -0.91 9.84 1.20
N TYR A 71 -0.39 9.86 -0.02
CA TYR A 71 1.02 9.55 -0.24
C TYR A 71 1.87 10.71 0.23
N ILE A 72 2.95 10.37 0.91
CA ILE A 72 4.04 11.26 1.27
C ILE A 72 5.27 10.73 0.53
N ASP A 73 5.92 11.62 -0.21
CA ASP A 73 7.17 11.32 -0.93
C ASP A 73 8.36 11.60 -0.02
#